data_AF-A0A382W0M5-F1
#
_entry.id   AF-A0A382W0M5-F1
#
_cell.length_a   1.000
_cell.length_b   1.000
_cell.length_c   1.000
_cell.angle_alpha   90.00
_cell.angle_beta   90.00
_cell.angle_gamma   90.00
#
_symmetry.space_group_name_H-M   'P 1'
#
loop_
_entity.id
_entity.type
_entity.pdbx_description
1 polymer ?
#
loop_
_entity_poly.entity_id
_entity_poly.type
_entity_poly.pdbx_seq_one_letter_code
_entity_poly.pdbx_strand_id
1 'polypeptide(L)'
;GMTKIAGLGGIAQGAAAVIAIERGQVITPRMELMFEGMGRRSFSYSFTFIPKSENEAKVVEKIVMHFKKHMMPNFANSFTSGADGVREMTIPDHFNIRYMYRDRVNTHLNLIQTCALKSMDVDYGAERFTAYAGGRPQTTKISLNFGEFNIMSRDHIEAGH
;
A
#
# COMPACT_ATOMS: atom_id res chain seq x y z
N GLY A 1 -0.09 -45.07 43.35
CA GLY A 1 -0.31 -43.61 43.35
C GLY A 1 0.26 -43.04 42.07
N MET A 2 -0.50 -42.19 41.38
CA MET A 2 -0.05 -41.28 40.30
C MET A 2 -1.28 -40.45 39.86
N THR A 3 -1.34 -39.17 40.25
CA THR A 3 -1.11 -37.96 39.42
C THR A 3 -2.32 -37.51 38.60
N LYS A 4 -2.85 -36.31 38.87
CA LYS A 4 -3.58 -35.48 37.89
C LYS A 4 -3.47 -33.98 38.26
N ILE A 5 -3.01 -33.17 37.32
CA ILE A 5 -3.11 -31.71 37.30
C ILE A 5 -3.51 -31.26 35.88
N ALA A 6 -4.36 -30.22 35.84
CA ALA A 6 -4.70 -29.28 34.74
C ALA A 6 -5.56 -29.79 33.56
N GLY A 7 -6.51 -29.03 33.01
CA GLY A 7 -6.81 -27.62 33.18
C GLY A 7 -8.21 -27.21 32.66
N LEU A 8 -8.71 -26.13 33.27
CA LEU A 8 -9.98 -25.42 33.05
C LEU A 8 -9.98 -24.65 31.72
N GLY A 9 -11.10 -24.66 30.98
CA GLY A 9 -11.32 -23.72 29.86
C GLY A 9 -12.39 -24.09 28.83
N GLY A 10 -12.64 -25.38 28.58
CA GLY A 10 -13.49 -25.80 27.44
C GLY A 10 -14.96 -26.14 27.76
N ILE A 11 -15.33 -26.28 29.02
CA ILE A 11 -16.62 -26.90 29.39
C ILE A 11 -17.77 -25.88 29.43
N ALA A 12 -17.48 -24.59 29.63
CA ALA A 12 -18.51 -23.56 29.75
C ALA A 12 -19.20 -23.21 28.41
N GLN A 13 -18.50 -23.31 27.28
CA GLN A 13 -19.09 -23.04 25.95
C GLN A 13 -19.94 -24.21 25.43
N GLY A 14 -19.62 -25.44 25.82
CA GLY A 14 -20.40 -26.63 25.42
C GLY A 14 -21.74 -26.76 26.15
N ALA A 15 -21.79 -26.41 27.44
CA ALA A 15 -23.00 -26.57 28.24
C ALA A 15 -24.15 -25.63 27.78
N ALA A 16 -23.83 -24.40 27.37
CA ALA A 16 -24.83 -23.45 26.88
C ALA A 16 -25.41 -23.85 25.51
N ALA A 17 -24.59 -24.45 24.64
CA ALA A 17 -25.02 -24.94 23.33
C ALA A 17 -25.95 -26.17 23.43
N VAL A 18 -25.71 -27.07 24.38
CA VAL A 18 -26.56 -28.26 24.60
C VAL A 18 -27.94 -27.86 25.14
N ILE A 19 -28.02 -26.88 26.04
CA ILE A 19 -29.30 -26.38 26.60
C ILE A 19 -30.18 -25.71 25.54
N ALA A 20 -29.58 -25.10 24.51
CA ALA A 20 -30.32 -24.44 23.43
C ALA A 20 -30.91 -25.44 22.41
N ILE A 21 -30.26 -26.60 22.21
CA ILE A 21 -30.74 -27.65 21.31
C ILE A 21 -31.98 -28.36 21.87
N GLU A 22 -32.05 -28.60 23.19
CA GLU A 22 -33.24 -29.20 23.84
C GLU A 22 -34.48 -28.30 23.78
N ARG A 23 -34.32 -26.99 23.66
CA ARG A 23 -35.44 -26.02 23.59
C ARG A 23 -35.91 -25.69 22.17
N GLY A 24 -35.35 -26.34 21.14
CA GLY A 24 -35.78 -26.18 19.75
C GLY A 24 -35.62 -24.76 19.19
N GLN A 25 -34.83 -23.91 19.85
CA GLN A 25 -34.62 -22.52 19.44
C GLN A 25 -33.13 -22.28 19.22
N VAL A 26 -32.76 -22.27 17.94
CA VAL A 26 -31.46 -21.76 17.49
C VAL A 26 -31.51 -20.25 17.67
N ILE A 27 -30.94 -19.72 18.75
CA ILE A 27 -30.60 -18.29 18.82
C ILE A 27 -29.46 -18.11 17.83
N THR A 28 -29.80 -17.73 16.60
CA THR A 28 -28.81 -17.24 15.64
C THR A 28 -28.39 -15.86 16.16
N PRO A 29 -27.16 -15.67 16.67
CA PRO A 29 -26.69 -14.32 16.92
C PRO A 29 -26.66 -13.68 15.53
N ARG A 30 -27.52 -12.69 15.28
CA ARG A 30 -27.42 -11.92 14.04
C ARG A 30 -25.97 -11.45 13.96
N MET A 31 -25.25 -11.90 12.94
CA MET A 31 -24.00 -11.27 12.55
C MET A 31 -24.37 -9.94 11.89
N GLU A 32 -24.81 -8.98 12.69
CA GLU A 32 -24.84 -7.59 12.27
C GLU A 32 -23.38 -7.22 12.01
N LEU A 33 -23.02 -7.18 10.73
CA LEU A 33 -21.69 -6.78 10.29
C LEU A 33 -21.45 -5.37 10.82
N MET A 34 -20.60 -5.23 11.83
CA MET A 34 -20.24 -3.92 12.38
C MET A 34 -19.46 -3.15 11.31
N PHE A 35 -20.05 -2.07 10.79
CA PHE A 35 -19.40 -1.21 9.81
C PHE A 35 -18.48 -0.21 10.52
N GLU A 36 -17.17 -0.42 10.43
CA GLU A 36 -16.15 0.45 11.07
C GLU A 36 -15.76 1.68 10.21
N GLY A 37 -16.38 1.85 9.04
CA GLY A 37 -16.09 2.95 8.11
C GLY A 37 -15.48 2.50 6.79
N MET A 38 -15.15 3.47 5.93
CA MET A 38 -14.45 3.22 4.68
C MET A 38 -12.95 3.48 4.83
N GLY A 39 -12.12 2.54 4.37
CA GLY A 39 -10.68 2.73 4.28
C GLY A 39 -10.28 3.77 3.22
N ARG A 40 -9.05 4.27 3.32
CA ARG A 40 -8.45 5.11 2.26
C ARG A 40 -8.19 4.26 1.02
N ARG A 41 -8.44 4.80 -0.18
CA ARG A 41 -8.16 4.08 -1.42
C ARG A 41 -6.65 3.89 -1.60
N SER A 42 -6.29 2.76 -2.18
CA SER A 42 -4.91 2.46 -2.57
C SER A 42 -4.88 2.10 -4.05
N PHE A 43 -3.83 2.54 -4.75
CA PHE A 43 -3.67 2.36 -6.18
C PHE A 43 -2.32 1.75 -6.48
N SER A 44 -2.26 0.84 -7.43
CA SER A 44 -1.01 0.25 -7.89
C SER A 44 -0.79 0.55 -9.36
N TYR A 45 0.42 0.96 -9.70
CA TYR A 45 0.86 1.16 -11.08
C TYR A 45 2.08 0.32 -11.37
N SER A 46 2.01 -0.47 -12.44
CA SER A 46 3.13 -1.25 -12.93
C SER A 46 3.56 -0.73 -14.30
N PHE A 47 4.83 -0.39 -14.43
CA PHE A 47 5.43 0.06 -15.69
C PHE A 47 6.57 -0.88 -16.07
N THR A 48 6.65 -1.24 -17.35
CA THR A 48 7.78 -1.96 -17.93
C THR A 48 8.47 -1.05 -18.93
N PHE A 49 9.68 -0.62 -18.61
CA PHE A 49 10.51 0.19 -19.48
C PHE A 49 11.44 -0.69 -20.30
N ILE A 50 11.41 -0.51 -21.62
CA ILE A 50 12.28 -1.16 -22.60
C ILE A 50 12.96 -0.06 -23.40
N PRO A 51 13.98 0.62 -22.84
CA PRO A 51 14.72 1.64 -23.57
C PRO A 51 15.33 1.05 -24.85
N LYS A 52 15.36 1.84 -25.92
CA LYS A 52 15.95 1.47 -27.21
C LYS A 52 17.38 2.00 -27.39
N SER A 53 17.82 2.88 -26.50
CA SER A 53 19.19 3.42 -26.49
C SER A 53 19.71 3.60 -25.07
N GLU A 54 21.03 3.73 -24.93
CA GLU A 54 21.65 4.03 -23.63
C GLU A 54 21.16 5.37 -23.06
N ASN A 55 20.90 6.36 -23.91
CA ASN A 55 20.35 7.65 -23.51
C ASN A 55 18.94 7.50 -22.92
N GLU A 56 18.08 6.67 -23.51
CA GLU A 56 16.77 6.34 -22.94
C GLU A 56 16.91 5.58 -21.62
N ALA A 57 17.86 4.63 -21.54
CA ALA A 57 18.11 3.88 -20.30
C ALA A 57 18.53 4.82 -19.15
N LYS A 58 19.32 5.85 -19.45
CA LYS A 58 19.67 6.91 -18.49
C LYS A 58 18.45 7.73 -18.04
N VAL A 59 17.45 7.93 -18.90
CA VAL A 59 16.18 8.59 -18.52
C VAL A 59 15.38 7.68 -17.59
N VAL A 60 15.28 6.39 -17.90
CA VAL A 60 14.62 5.40 -17.03
C VAL A 60 15.26 5.36 -15.64
N GLU A 61 16.58 5.32 -15.58
CA GLU A 61 17.35 5.40 -14.32
C GLU A 61 16.97 6.63 -13.49
N LYS A 62 16.86 7.80 -14.15
CA LYS A 62 16.44 9.05 -13.48
C LYS A 62 15.01 8.98 -12.97
N ILE A 63 14.07 8.41 -13.73
CA ILE A 63 12.68 8.24 -13.30
C ILE A 63 12.61 7.38 -12.04
N VAL A 64 13.32 6.24 -12.04
CA VAL A 64 13.41 5.34 -10.88
C VAL A 64 13.95 6.07 -9.66
N MET A 65 15.05 6.81 -9.82
CA MET A 65 15.65 7.58 -8.73
C MET A 65 14.75 8.70 -8.23
N HIS A 66 13.97 9.32 -9.11
CA HIS A 66 13.04 10.38 -8.74
C HIS A 66 11.96 9.85 -7.79
N PHE A 67 11.28 8.76 -8.14
CA PHE A 67 10.29 8.15 -7.25
C PHE A 67 10.90 7.71 -5.92
N LYS A 68 12.07 7.05 -5.94
CA LYS A 68 12.78 6.64 -4.72
C LYS A 68 13.11 7.81 -3.80
N LYS A 69 13.55 8.94 -4.36
CA LYS A 69 13.87 10.13 -3.58
C LYS A 69 12.61 10.75 -2.97
N HIS A 70 11.57 10.93 -3.77
CA HIS A 70 10.35 11.66 -3.35
C HIS A 70 9.42 10.83 -2.45
N MET A 71 9.58 9.49 -2.39
CA MET A 71 8.88 8.67 -1.40
C MET A 71 9.55 8.62 -0.02
N MET A 72 10.80 9.07 0.10
CA MET A 72 11.57 8.97 1.35
C MET A 72 11.48 10.26 2.15
N PRO A 73 11.33 10.18 3.48
CA PRO A 73 11.42 11.36 4.32
C PRO A 73 12.89 11.81 4.48
N ASN A 74 13.11 13.10 4.70
CA ASN A 74 14.39 13.59 5.21
C ASN A 74 14.45 13.44 6.74
N PHE A 75 15.63 13.16 7.28
CA PHE A 75 15.85 13.21 8.72
C PHE A 75 15.97 14.67 9.17
N ALA A 76 15.13 15.07 10.13
CA ALA A 76 14.96 16.46 10.53
C ALA A 76 16.13 17.00 11.37
N ASN A 77 16.99 16.15 11.96
CA ASN A 77 18.12 16.59 12.79
C ASN A 77 19.30 15.62 12.71
N SER A 78 20.45 16.11 12.20
CA SER A 78 21.73 15.38 12.26
C SER A 78 22.51 15.64 13.56
N PHE A 79 22.03 16.53 14.45
CA PHE A 79 22.85 17.08 15.55
C PHE A 79 22.28 16.96 16.97
N THR A 80 21.07 16.42 17.14
CA THR A 80 20.51 16.17 18.47
C THR A 80 20.14 14.70 18.59
N SER A 81 21.16 13.88 18.79
CA SER A 81 21.00 12.63 19.54
C SER A 81 20.60 13.00 20.96
N GLY A 82 19.32 13.36 21.16
CA GLY A 82 18.70 13.26 22.47
C GLY A 82 18.81 11.81 22.93
N ALA A 83 18.95 11.61 24.24
CA ALA A 83 19.34 10.36 24.88
C ALA A 83 18.47 9.11 24.56
N ASP A 84 17.39 9.26 23.79
CA ASP A 84 16.44 8.20 23.43
C ASP A 84 16.42 7.81 21.93
N GLY A 85 17.35 8.31 21.11
CA GLY A 85 17.56 7.77 19.74
C GLY A 85 16.40 7.96 18.74
N VAL A 86 15.37 8.74 19.08
CA VAL A 86 14.23 9.02 18.21
C VAL A 86 14.67 10.00 17.12
N ARG A 87 14.88 9.48 15.90
CA ARG A 87 15.13 10.30 14.72
C ARG A 87 13.81 10.87 14.21
N GLU A 88 13.62 12.17 14.34
CA GLU A 88 12.49 12.86 13.72
C GLU A 88 12.63 12.80 12.19
N MET A 89 11.59 12.30 11.52
CA MET A 89 11.50 12.24 10.07
C MET A 89 10.51 13.29 9.57
N THR A 90 10.87 13.99 8.51
CA THR A 90 9.97 14.89 7.78
C THR A 90 8.89 14.11 7.04
N ILE A 91 7.81 14.77 6.66
CA ILE A 91 6.76 14.15 5.83
C ILE A 91 7.31 13.99 4.41
N PRO A 92 7.20 12.81 3.77
CA PRO A 92 7.61 12.62 2.38
C PRO A 92 6.74 13.44 1.42
N ASP A 93 7.18 13.58 0.18
CA ASP A 93 6.48 14.43 -0.78
C ASP A 93 5.10 13.87 -1.16
N HIS A 94 4.20 14.80 -1.47
CA HIS A 94 2.84 14.49 -1.90
C HIS A 94 2.76 14.35 -3.43
N PHE A 95 1.95 13.40 -3.89
CA PHE A 95 1.74 13.10 -5.30
C PHE A 95 0.32 13.47 -5.74
N ASN A 96 0.22 14.18 -6.86
CA ASN A 96 -1.04 14.46 -7.54
C ASN A 96 -1.04 13.76 -8.90
N ILE A 97 -1.69 12.60 -8.98
CA ILE A 97 -1.69 11.75 -10.17
C ILE A 97 -2.88 12.13 -11.06
N ARG A 98 -2.62 12.34 -12.35
CA ARG A 98 -3.64 12.65 -13.35
C ARG A 98 -3.43 11.79 -14.58
N TYR A 99 -4.53 11.25 -15.11
CA TYR A 99 -4.51 10.63 -16.42
C TYR A 99 -4.60 11.70 -17.50
N MET A 100 -3.68 11.67 -18.45
CA MET A 100 -3.59 12.65 -19.53
C MET A 100 -3.94 12.00 -20.86
N TYR A 101 -4.62 12.74 -21.74
CA TYR A 101 -4.79 12.41 -23.14
C TYR A 101 -4.36 13.62 -23.97
N ARG A 102 -3.26 13.48 -24.72
CA ARG A 102 -2.58 14.60 -25.37
C ARG A 102 -2.23 15.67 -24.32
N ASP A 103 -2.68 16.90 -24.52
CA ASP A 103 -2.38 18.04 -23.64
C ASP A 103 -3.47 18.32 -22.59
N ARG A 104 -4.45 17.42 -22.41
CA ARG A 104 -5.57 17.61 -21.48
C ARG A 104 -5.74 16.44 -20.52
N VAL A 105 -6.35 16.70 -19.38
CA VAL A 105 -6.74 15.66 -18.42
C VAL A 105 -7.85 14.82 -19.02
N ASN A 106 -7.71 13.49 -18.93
CA ASN A 106 -8.72 12.54 -19.41
C ASN A 106 -9.88 12.46 -18.40
N THR A 107 -11.04 12.98 -18.80
CA THR A 107 -12.26 13.02 -17.97
C THR A 107 -13.02 11.69 -17.92
N HIS A 108 -12.60 10.68 -18.70
CA HIS A 108 -13.22 9.35 -18.72
C HIS A 108 -12.54 8.36 -17.77
N LEU A 109 -11.43 8.75 -17.15
CA LEU A 109 -10.69 7.93 -16.20
C LEU A 109 -10.84 8.51 -14.79
N ASN A 110 -10.67 7.63 -13.80
CA ASN A 110 -10.80 8.00 -12.40
C ASN A 110 -9.87 9.15 -12.04
N LEU A 111 -10.36 10.07 -11.22
CA LEU A 111 -9.51 11.09 -10.60
C LEU A 111 -8.96 10.54 -9.28
N ILE A 112 -7.78 10.99 -8.91
CA ILE A 112 -7.06 10.54 -7.72
C ILE A 112 -6.72 11.79 -6.93
N GLN A 113 -7.12 11.79 -5.66
CA GLN A 113 -6.77 12.86 -4.74
C GLN A 113 -5.29 12.81 -4.37
N THR A 114 -4.83 13.85 -3.68
CA THR A 114 -3.47 13.90 -3.17
C THR A 114 -3.15 12.65 -2.35
N CYS A 115 -2.03 12.01 -2.69
CA CYS A 115 -1.64 10.71 -2.18
C CYS A 115 -0.14 10.66 -1.86
N ALA A 116 0.28 9.63 -1.13
CA ALA A 116 1.68 9.33 -0.88
C ALA A 116 2.07 8.00 -1.53
N LEU A 117 3.32 7.92 -2.01
CA LEU A 117 3.92 6.67 -2.47
C LEU A 117 4.35 5.84 -1.25
N LYS A 118 3.66 4.72 -1.00
CA LYS A 118 3.88 3.87 0.19
C LYS A 118 4.98 2.84 -0.04
N SER A 119 5.04 2.26 -1.23
CA SER A 119 6.10 1.31 -1.61
C SER A 119 6.41 1.37 -3.09
N MET A 120 7.66 1.04 -3.41
CA MET A 120 8.17 0.94 -4.78
C MET A 120 9.08 -0.27 -4.89
N ASP A 121 8.75 -1.17 -5.82
CA ASP A 121 9.56 -2.32 -6.18
C ASP A 121 10.19 -2.09 -7.56
N VAL A 122 11.46 -2.46 -7.71
CA VAL A 122 12.20 -2.32 -8.97
C VAL A 122 12.85 -3.64 -9.31
N ASP A 123 12.56 -4.13 -10.51
CA ASP A 123 13.13 -5.34 -11.09
C ASP A 123 13.91 -4.98 -12.36
N TYR A 124 15.13 -5.49 -12.47
CA TYR A 124 16.05 -5.20 -13.56
C TYR A 124 16.27 -6.45 -14.42
N GLY A 125 15.83 -6.37 -15.66
CA GLY A 125 15.81 -7.49 -16.59
C GLY A 125 14.41 -8.05 -16.81
N ALA A 126 14.35 -9.07 -17.68
CA ALA A 126 13.14 -9.85 -17.91
C ALA A 126 13.41 -11.31 -17.51
N GLU A 127 13.77 -12.15 -18.48
CA GLU A 127 14.20 -13.54 -18.21
C GLU A 127 15.65 -13.61 -17.71
N ARG A 128 16.51 -12.74 -18.25
CA ARG A 128 17.90 -12.55 -17.82
C ARG A 128 18.25 -11.07 -17.77
N PHE A 129 19.20 -10.74 -16.91
CA PHE A 129 19.77 -9.40 -16.89
C PHE A 129 20.58 -9.14 -18.16
N THR A 130 20.26 -8.04 -18.84
CA THR A 130 21.00 -7.54 -20.00
C THR A 130 21.14 -6.03 -19.86
N ALA A 131 22.27 -5.50 -20.33
CA ALA A 131 22.64 -4.11 -20.12
C ALA A 131 23.33 -3.51 -21.35
N TYR A 132 23.18 -2.19 -21.51
CA TYR A 132 24.00 -1.39 -22.41
C TYR A 132 25.44 -1.25 -21.89
N ALA A 133 26.30 -0.64 -22.69
CA ALA A 133 27.62 -0.19 -22.24
C ALA A 133 27.49 0.62 -20.94
N GLY A 134 28.38 0.38 -19.98
CA GLY A 134 28.28 1.00 -18.64
C GLY A 134 27.28 0.35 -17.67
N GLY A 135 26.67 -0.79 -18.03
CA GLY A 135 25.89 -1.61 -17.09
C GLY A 135 24.43 -1.18 -16.89
N ARG A 136 23.93 -0.23 -17.70
CA ARG A 136 22.53 0.22 -17.63
C ARG A 136 21.57 -0.86 -18.12
N PRO A 137 20.54 -1.25 -17.35
CA PRO A 137 19.61 -2.32 -17.75
C PRO A 137 18.86 -1.99 -19.06
N GLN A 138 18.68 -2.99 -19.91
CA GLN A 138 17.84 -2.88 -21.12
C GLN A 138 16.35 -3.13 -20.84
N THR A 139 16.02 -3.58 -19.64
CA THR A 139 14.64 -3.71 -19.17
C THR A 139 14.58 -3.35 -17.70
N THR A 140 13.59 -2.55 -17.32
CA THR A 140 13.33 -2.20 -15.93
C THR A 140 11.83 -2.22 -15.69
N LYS A 141 11.38 -3.00 -14.72
CA LYS A 141 10.00 -3.04 -14.28
C LYS A 141 9.91 -2.31 -12.94
N ILE A 142 8.92 -1.44 -12.80
CA ILE A 142 8.62 -0.81 -11.52
C ILE A 142 7.17 -1.09 -11.13
N SER A 143 6.94 -1.31 -9.85
CA SER A 143 5.62 -1.37 -9.24
C SER A 143 5.53 -0.30 -8.16
N LEU A 144 4.55 0.60 -8.27
CA LEU A 144 4.35 1.73 -7.38
C LEU A 144 3.01 1.58 -6.67
N ASN A 145 3.00 1.65 -5.34
CA ASN A 145 1.78 1.56 -4.55
C ASN A 145 1.51 2.86 -3.82
N PHE A 146 0.43 3.54 -4.19
CA PHE A 146 -0.01 4.80 -3.61
C PHE A 146 -1.16 4.59 -2.64
N GLY A 147 -1.28 5.47 -1.65
CA GLY A 147 -2.50 5.59 -0.86
C GLY A 147 -2.89 7.05 -0.66
N GLU A 148 -4.17 7.33 -0.82
CA GLU A 148 -4.73 8.67 -0.60
C GLU A 148 -4.66 9.07 0.87
N PHE A 149 -4.58 10.37 1.13
CA PHE A 149 -4.64 10.90 2.50
C PHE A 149 -6.06 10.91 3.05
N ASN A 150 -7.04 11.19 2.19
CA ASN A 150 -8.43 11.37 2.58
C ASN A 150 -9.27 10.11 2.33
N ILE A 151 -10.31 9.96 3.14
CA ILE A 151 -11.36 8.97 2.89
C ILE A 151 -12.35 9.61 1.92
N MET A 152 -12.72 8.87 0.88
CA MET A 152 -13.65 9.35 -0.15
C MET A 152 -15.10 9.23 0.33
N SER A 153 -15.87 10.30 0.18
CA SER A 153 -17.34 10.26 0.30
C SER A 153 -18.00 10.19 -1.08
N ARG A 154 -19.32 9.95 -1.12
CA ARG A 154 -20.09 9.98 -2.38
C ARG A 154 -19.99 11.34 -3.08
N ASP A 155 -20.06 12.43 -2.33
CA ASP A 155 -19.96 13.80 -2.86
C ASP A 155 -18.62 14.03 -3.59
N HIS A 156 -17.55 13.39 -3.10
CA HIS A 156 -16.24 13.48 -3.75
C HIS A 156 -16.26 12.77 -5.11
N ILE A 157 -16.89 11.60 -5.21
CA ILE A 157 -17.05 10.88 -6.49
C ILE A 157 -17.91 11.69 -7.47
N GLU A 158 -19.01 12.29 -7.00
CA GLU A 158 -19.90 13.11 -7.83
C GLU A 158 -19.22 14.40 -8.34
N ALA A 159 -18.35 14.99 -7.53
CA ALA A 159 -17.49 16.10 -7.93
C ALA A 159 -16.32 15.70 -8.85
N GLY A 160 -16.15 14.39 -9.11
CA GLY A 160 -15.08 13.85 -9.94
C GLY A 160 -13.76 13.68 -9.16
N HIS A 161 -13.78 13.00 -8.02
CA HIS A 161 -12.57 12.61 -7.29
C HIS A 161 -12.54 11.11 -7.00
#